data_AF-A0A2U0U7Y1-F1
#
_entry.id   AF-A0A2U0U7Y1-F1
#
_cell.length_a   1.000
_cell.length_b   1.000
_cell.length_c   1.000
_cell.angle_alpha   90.00
_cell.angle_beta   90.00
_cell.angle_gamma   90.00
#
_symmetry.space_group_name_H-M   'P 1'
#
loop_
_entity.id
_entity.type
_entity.pdbx_description
1 polymer ?
#
loop_
_entity_poly.entity_id
_entity_poly.type
_entity_poly.pdbx_seq_one_letter_code
_entity_poly.pdbx_strand_id
1 'polypeptide(L)'
;MIKNIVFDFGGVLVQYDFHAFFTSVLGDESKAKWFLENVFPAEVNNEMDRGIHEPQYYIDWQKRLWPEYRNALDALNQRYIEIFTQESEGLREVMVELKEKGYRLLGLSNWSSKVYEVMDKFSIFEQLEDSLISKDVHMLKPHADIYQCFLDKFDVLPEECVFIDDKPENIEGARAAGFYGIVFKDTPSMLHELRPLLLPYNFERAWPKDETLAWEIVHQSAIDMEANGRKQWNTSYPPREKIAQDIREGNGYALRLDGETVGYAAVIFGVEPSYERLKGKWKSTLPYATIHRLAVAMSNRGKGLARLILTEAERLCRQRGVKSLRIDTNHDNVEMLHFLDNTGFKRCGMCYYERDGKQTERIAFEKVMLF
;
A
#
# COMPACT_ATOMS: atom_id res chain seq x y z
N MET A 1 -8.48 -7.71 12.96
CA MET A 1 -7.08 -7.58 13.42
C MET A 1 -6.23 -8.42 12.49
N ILE A 2 -5.01 -7.99 12.17
CA ILE A 2 -4.13 -8.76 11.30
C ILE A 2 -3.78 -10.10 11.95
N LYS A 3 -3.82 -11.17 11.17
CA LYS A 3 -3.36 -12.51 11.55
C LYS A 3 -2.35 -13.07 10.56
N ASN A 4 -2.42 -12.62 9.30
CA ASN A 4 -1.65 -13.15 8.19
C ASN A 4 -0.80 -12.04 7.57
N ILE A 5 0.49 -12.29 7.41
CA ILE A 5 1.43 -11.40 6.76
C ILE A 5 1.93 -12.12 5.52
N VAL A 6 1.61 -11.54 4.36
CA VAL A 6 1.80 -12.15 3.05
C VAL A 6 2.93 -11.43 2.33
N PHE A 7 3.95 -12.17 1.91
CA PHE A 7 5.14 -11.61 1.26
C PHE A 7 5.19 -12.02 -0.21
N ASP A 8 5.47 -11.07 -1.09
CA ASP A 8 6.08 -11.40 -2.38
C ASP A 8 7.50 -11.93 -2.18
N PHE A 9 8.07 -12.53 -3.21
CA PHE A 9 9.37 -13.17 -3.14
C PHE A 9 10.46 -12.32 -3.79
N GLY A 10 10.42 -12.11 -5.10
CA GLY A 10 11.40 -11.29 -5.81
C GLY A 10 11.21 -9.82 -5.46
N GLY A 11 12.28 -9.11 -5.12
CA GLY A 11 12.24 -7.71 -4.69
C GLY A 11 11.86 -7.53 -3.20
N VAL A 12 11.31 -8.57 -2.56
CA VAL A 12 10.90 -8.54 -1.14
C VAL A 12 11.68 -9.52 -0.28
N LEU A 13 11.58 -10.83 -0.47
CA LEU A 13 12.37 -11.81 0.28
C LEU A 13 13.81 -11.89 -0.23
N VAL A 14 13.96 -11.86 -1.56
CA VAL A 14 15.26 -11.96 -2.25
C VAL A 14 15.39 -10.87 -3.30
N GLN A 15 16.59 -10.31 -3.39
CA GLN A 15 16.95 -9.30 -4.38
C GLN A 15 17.36 -9.97 -5.69
N TYR A 16 17.00 -9.36 -6.81
CA TYR A 16 17.28 -9.86 -8.14
C TYR A 16 17.78 -8.74 -9.07
N ASP A 17 18.62 -9.10 -10.02
CA ASP A 17 19.12 -8.15 -11.03
C ASP A 17 19.33 -8.83 -12.39
N PHE A 18 18.27 -8.81 -13.21
CA PHE A 18 18.33 -9.29 -14.59
C PHE A 18 19.30 -8.46 -15.43
N HIS A 19 19.41 -7.16 -15.18
CA HIS A 19 20.23 -6.27 -15.98
C HIS A 19 21.72 -6.53 -15.76
N ALA A 20 22.16 -6.68 -14.51
CA ALA A 20 23.53 -7.07 -14.18
C ALA A 20 23.85 -8.47 -14.70
N PHE A 21 22.93 -9.43 -14.54
CA PHE A 21 23.09 -10.78 -15.09
C PHE A 21 23.32 -10.76 -16.61
N PHE A 22 22.43 -10.09 -17.36
CA PHE A 22 22.58 -10.04 -18.82
C PHE A 22 23.73 -9.15 -19.28
N THR A 23 24.14 -8.15 -18.51
CA THR A 23 25.37 -7.39 -18.77
C THR A 23 26.60 -8.31 -18.69
N SER A 24 26.66 -9.19 -17.69
CA SER A 24 27.72 -10.20 -17.58
C SER A 24 27.69 -11.20 -18.74
N VAL A 25 26.50 -11.67 -19.13
CA VAL A 25 26.34 -12.67 -20.20
C VAL A 25 26.63 -12.10 -21.59
N LEU A 26 26.20 -10.86 -21.88
CA LEU A 26 26.34 -10.22 -23.19
C LEU A 26 27.61 -9.38 -23.31
N GLY A 27 28.28 -9.11 -22.20
CA GLY A 27 29.51 -8.31 -22.12
C GLY A 27 29.32 -6.82 -22.38
N ASP A 28 28.07 -6.33 -22.42
CA ASP A 28 27.73 -4.94 -22.72
C ASP A 28 26.39 -4.54 -22.09
N GLU A 29 26.40 -3.44 -21.35
CA GLU A 29 25.24 -2.92 -20.61
C GLU A 29 24.13 -2.44 -21.55
N SER A 30 24.48 -1.76 -22.64
CA SER A 30 23.50 -1.26 -23.61
C SER A 30 22.82 -2.40 -24.36
N LYS A 31 23.56 -3.48 -24.67
CA LYS A 31 22.99 -4.71 -25.24
C LYS A 31 22.08 -5.43 -24.23
N ALA A 32 22.45 -5.49 -22.96
CA ALA A 32 21.62 -6.10 -21.92
C ALA A 32 20.28 -5.36 -21.76
N LYS A 33 20.33 -4.04 -21.71
CA LYS A 33 19.12 -3.21 -21.72
C LYS A 33 18.26 -3.48 -22.95
N TRP A 34 18.84 -3.41 -24.15
CA TRP A 34 18.11 -3.67 -25.38
C TRP A 34 17.51 -5.09 -25.42
N PHE A 35 18.27 -6.09 -24.95
CA PHE A 35 17.81 -7.48 -24.83
C PHE A 35 16.59 -7.59 -23.92
N LEU A 36 16.61 -6.96 -22.74
CA LEU A 36 15.48 -6.96 -21.81
C LEU A 36 14.27 -6.17 -22.33
N GLU A 37 14.47 -5.22 -23.23
CA GLU A 37 13.36 -4.46 -23.84
C GLU A 37 12.74 -5.17 -25.06
N ASN A 38 13.50 -6.01 -25.78
CA ASN A 38 13.07 -6.53 -27.09
C ASN A 38 13.05 -8.07 -27.17
N VAL A 39 13.97 -8.76 -26.50
CA VAL A 39 14.16 -10.22 -26.58
C VAL A 39 13.55 -10.93 -25.38
N PHE A 40 13.69 -10.37 -24.18
CA PHE A 40 13.08 -10.90 -22.96
C PHE A 40 12.35 -9.80 -22.18
N PRO A 41 11.31 -9.20 -22.78
CA PRO A 41 10.52 -8.17 -22.12
C PRO A 41 9.60 -8.75 -21.05
N ALA A 42 9.02 -7.86 -20.25
CA ALA A 42 8.17 -8.22 -19.12
C ALA A 42 7.00 -9.13 -19.53
N GLU A 43 6.45 -8.97 -20.74
CA GLU A 43 5.36 -9.81 -21.26
C GLU A 43 5.78 -11.27 -21.44
N VAL A 44 7.01 -11.51 -21.90
CA VAL A 44 7.56 -12.87 -22.04
C VAL A 44 7.81 -13.47 -20.66
N ASN A 45 8.38 -12.68 -19.73
CA ASN A 45 8.58 -13.14 -18.35
C ASN A 45 7.24 -13.44 -17.65
N ASN A 46 6.21 -12.61 -17.84
CA ASN A 46 4.88 -12.83 -17.28
C ASN A 46 4.25 -14.14 -17.78
N GLU A 47 4.42 -14.48 -19.06
CA GLU A 47 3.93 -15.76 -19.59
C GLU A 47 4.69 -16.96 -19.02
N MET A 48 6.01 -16.82 -18.80
CA MET A 48 6.77 -17.81 -18.04
C MET A 48 6.26 -17.94 -16.60
N ASP A 49 6.00 -16.83 -15.93
CA ASP A 49 5.52 -16.81 -14.55
C ASP A 49 4.09 -17.37 -14.42
N ARG A 50 3.24 -17.19 -15.44
CA ARG A 50 1.93 -17.83 -15.52
C ARG A 50 2.05 -19.36 -15.56
N GLY A 51 3.13 -19.88 -16.16
CA GLY A 51 3.45 -21.30 -16.10
C GLY A 51 2.49 -22.21 -16.88
N ILE A 52 1.84 -21.72 -17.95
CA ILE A 52 1.03 -22.57 -18.85
C ILE A 52 1.93 -23.64 -19.52
N HIS A 53 3.18 -23.27 -19.80
CA HIS A 53 4.24 -24.17 -20.25
C HIS A 53 5.47 -24.03 -19.35
N GLU A 54 6.37 -25.02 -19.40
CA GLU A 54 7.66 -24.91 -18.73
C GLU A 54 8.51 -23.78 -19.34
N PRO A 55 9.38 -23.11 -18.54
CA PRO A 55 10.27 -22.03 -18.99
C PRO A 55 10.97 -22.27 -20.33
N GLN A 56 11.43 -23.52 -20.55
CA GLN A 56 12.13 -23.91 -21.78
C GLN A 56 11.29 -23.66 -23.04
N TYR A 57 9.96 -23.79 -22.97
CA TYR A 57 9.08 -23.53 -24.11
C TYR A 57 9.17 -22.08 -24.59
N TYR A 58 9.05 -21.12 -23.67
CA TYR A 58 9.12 -19.69 -23.97
C TYR A 58 10.52 -19.28 -24.40
N ILE A 59 11.54 -19.86 -23.76
CA ILE A 59 12.95 -19.65 -24.12
C ILE A 59 13.22 -20.14 -25.55
N ASP A 60 12.75 -21.33 -25.92
CA ASP A 60 12.91 -21.86 -27.28
C ASP A 60 12.14 -21.07 -28.33
N TRP A 61 10.98 -20.53 -27.96
CA TRP A 61 10.26 -19.59 -28.80
C TRP A 61 11.07 -18.32 -29.06
N GLN A 62 11.59 -17.68 -28.00
CA GLN A 62 12.44 -16.51 -28.15
C GLN A 62 13.71 -16.80 -28.95
N LYS A 63 14.31 -17.99 -28.84
CA LYS A 63 15.48 -18.41 -29.64
C LYS A 63 15.19 -18.53 -31.14
N ARG A 64 13.94 -18.77 -31.53
CA ARG A 64 13.52 -18.80 -32.95
C ARG A 64 13.34 -17.39 -33.50
N LEU A 65 12.80 -16.48 -32.68
CA LEU A 65 12.61 -15.08 -33.03
C LEU A 65 13.93 -14.31 -33.05
N TRP A 66 14.86 -14.66 -32.15
CA TRP A 66 16.11 -13.95 -31.91
C TRP A 66 17.31 -14.92 -31.93
N PRO A 67 17.64 -15.53 -33.09
CA PRO A 67 18.71 -16.53 -33.20
C PRO A 67 20.09 -16.02 -32.75
N GLU A 68 20.36 -14.74 -32.90
CA GLU A 68 21.61 -14.08 -32.50
C GLU A 68 21.79 -14.01 -30.98
N TYR A 69 20.71 -14.13 -30.20
CA TYR A 69 20.73 -14.10 -28.73
C TYR A 69 20.55 -15.48 -28.08
N ARG A 70 20.69 -16.59 -28.84
CA ARG A 70 20.51 -17.95 -28.33
C ARG A 70 21.33 -18.24 -27.07
N ASN A 71 22.60 -17.82 -27.05
CA ASN A 71 23.49 -18.04 -25.91
C ASN A 71 23.00 -17.32 -24.64
N ALA A 72 22.43 -16.12 -24.78
CA ALA A 72 21.88 -15.39 -23.64
C ALA A 72 20.59 -16.04 -23.12
N LEU A 73 19.75 -16.53 -24.02
CA LEU A 73 18.53 -17.28 -23.69
C LEU A 73 18.84 -18.66 -23.08
N ASP A 74 19.92 -19.32 -23.50
CA ASP A 74 20.43 -20.53 -22.86
C ASP A 74 20.95 -20.24 -21.44
N ALA A 75 21.70 -19.15 -21.28
CA ALA A 75 22.18 -18.72 -19.97
C ALA A 75 21.02 -18.42 -19.01
N LEU A 76 19.93 -17.78 -19.48
CA LEU A 76 18.74 -17.56 -18.66
C LEU A 76 18.19 -18.85 -18.05
N ASN A 77 18.16 -19.96 -18.81
CA ASN A 77 17.67 -21.23 -18.28
C ASN A 77 18.67 -21.90 -17.32
N GLN A 78 19.94 -21.91 -17.71
CA GLN A 78 20.99 -22.72 -17.06
C GLN A 78 21.58 -22.05 -15.83
N ARG A 79 21.56 -20.72 -15.79
CA ARG A 79 22.20 -19.87 -14.76
C ARG A 79 21.18 -18.96 -14.09
N TYR A 80 19.89 -19.32 -14.12
CA TYR A 80 18.80 -18.52 -13.57
C TYR A 80 19.05 -18.10 -12.10
N ILE A 81 19.62 -19.02 -11.32
CA ILE A 81 19.93 -18.81 -9.90
C ILE A 81 20.97 -17.70 -9.63
N GLU A 82 21.75 -17.30 -10.64
CA GLU A 82 22.72 -16.20 -10.53
C GLU A 82 22.04 -14.82 -10.59
N ILE A 83 20.81 -14.75 -11.10
CA ILE A 83 20.01 -13.50 -11.14
C ILE A 83 19.66 -13.04 -9.72
N PHE A 84 19.52 -13.97 -8.78
CA PHE A 84 19.14 -13.71 -7.39
C PHE A 84 20.38 -13.70 -6.50
N THR A 85 20.67 -12.56 -5.89
CA THR A 85 21.98 -12.28 -5.30
C THR A 85 22.01 -12.49 -3.79
N GLN A 86 21.00 -11.96 -3.08
CA GLN A 86 20.97 -11.92 -1.62
C GLN A 86 19.54 -11.86 -1.09
N GLU A 87 19.39 -12.18 0.19
CA GLU A 87 18.17 -11.90 0.95
C GLU A 87 18.05 -10.41 1.23
N SER A 88 16.82 -9.93 1.43
CA SER A 88 16.61 -8.55 1.85
C SER A 88 17.13 -8.30 3.25
N GLU A 89 17.91 -7.23 3.39
CA GLU A 89 18.61 -6.90 4.63
C GLU A 89 17.64 -6.71 5.82
N GLY A 90 17.89 -7.42 6.92
CA GLY A 90 17.13 -7.35 8.17
C GLY A 90 15.73 -7.99 8.12
N LEU A 91 15.27 -8.47 6.96
CA LEU A 91 13.90 -8.97 6.82
C LEU A 91 13.71 -10.31 7.54
N ARG A 92 14.73 -11.17 7.51
CA ARG A 92 14.69 -12.48 8.17
C ARG A 92 14.42 -12.35 9.66
N GLU A 93 15.13 -11.47 10.35
CA GLU A 93 14.98 -11.24 11.79
C GLU A 93 13.55 -10.78 12.10
N VAL A 94 12.99 -9.92 11.26
CA VAL A 94 11.60 -9.46 11.37
C VAL A 94 10.62 -10.62 11.18
N MET A 95 10.82 -11.47 10.18
CA MET A 95 9.96 -12.64 9.96
C MET A 95 9.98 -13.57 11.17
N VAL A 96 11.16 -13.86 11.74
CA VAL A 96 11.27 -14.67 12.97
C VAL A 96 10.47 -14.03 14.11
N GLU A 97 10.63 -12.73 14.36
CA GLU A 97 9.90 -12.01 15.40
C GLU A 97 8.37 -12.08 15.19
N LEU A 98 7.90 -11.91 13.95
CA LEU A 98 6.48 -11.98 13.62
C LEU A 98 5.91 -13.39 13.84
N LYS A 99 6.66 -14.42 13.47
CA LYS A 99 6.28 -15.82 13.69
C LYS A 99 6.20 -16.16 15.18
N GLU A 100 7.15 -15.69 15.98
CA GLU A 100 7.15 -15.85 17.45
C GLU A 100 5.95 -15.16 18.11
N LYS A 101 5.47 -14.05 17.53
CA LYS A 101 4.24 -13.36 17.96
C LYS A 101 2.95 -14.05 17.49
N GLY A 102 3.06 -15.16 16.76
CA GLY A 102 1.93 -15.97 16.31
C GLY A 102 1.28 -15.52 15.00
N TYR A 103 1.92 -14.64 14.23
CA TYR A 103 1.45 -14.31 12.88
C TYR A 103 1.76 -15.44 11.90
N ARG A 104 0.80 -15.75 11.03
CA ARG A 104 1.03 -16.65 9.88
C ARG A 104 1.81 -15.89 8.82
N LEU A 105 2.93 -16.45 8.37
CA LEU A 105 3.74 -15.86 7.30
C LEU A 105 3.51 -16.66 6.03
N LEU A 106 2.90 -16.04 5.03
CA LEU A 106 2.49 -16.72 3.79
C LEU A 106 3.18 -16.09 2.58
N GLY A 107 3.36 -16.86 1.52
CA GLY A 107 3.91 -16.37 0.25
C GLY A 107 2.84 -16.15 -0.82
N LEU A 108 2.99 -15.08 -1.61
CA LEU A 108 2.20 -14.87 -2.83
C LEU A 108 3.08 -14.25 -3.92
N SER A 109 3.46 -15.04 -4.93
CA SER A 109 4.43 -14.58 -5.94
C SER A 109 4.03 -14.89 -7.37
N ASN A 110 4.30 -13.94 -8.28
CA ASN A 110 4.35 -14.21 -9.70
C ASN A 110 5.74 -14.79 -9.99
N TRP A 111 5.83 -16.10 -10.20
CA TRP A 111 7.08 -16.77 -10.49
C TRP A 111 6.86 -18.08 -11.24
N SER A 112 7.67 -18.34 -12.26
CA SER A 112 7.74 -19.61 -12.98
C SER A 112 8.23 -20.79 -12.12
N SER A 113 8.25 -22.00 -12.68
CA SER A 113 8.78 -23.21 -12.01
C SER A 113 10.23 -23.08 -11.54
N LYS A 114 10.98 -22.09 -12.03
CA LYS A 114 12.33 -21.75 -11.56
C LYS A 114 12.41 -21.27 -10.11
N VAL A 115 11.29 -20.87 -9.51
CA VAL A 115 11.25 -20.41 -8.11
C VAL A 115 11.87 -21.42 -7.15
N TYR A 116 11.67 -22.72 -7.35
CA TYR A 116 12.14 -23.74 -6.41
C TYR A 116 13.66 -23.86 -6.38
N GLU A 117 14.34 -23.63 -7.52
CA GLU A 117 15.80 -23.57 -7.56
C GLU A 117 16.33 -22.42 -6.68
N VAL A 118 15.59 -21.31 -6.61
CA VAL A 118 15.94 -20.14 -5.78
C VAL A 118 15.56 -20.39 -4.31
N MET A 119 14.44 -21.04 -4.05
CA MET A 119 14.02 -21.42 -2.70
C MET A 119 15.05 -22.34 -2.02
N ASP A 120 15.62 -23.29 -2.76
CA ASP A 120 16.67 -24.18 -2.26
C ASP A 120 17.97 -23.44 -1.90
N LYS A 121 18.22 -22.27 -2.50
CA LYS A 121 19.44 -21.47 -2.25
C LYS A 121 19.31 -20.55 -1.04
N PHE A 122 18.12 -20.03 -0.75
CA PHE A 122 17.92 -19.01 0.28
C PHE A 122 17.02 -19.54 1.40
N SER A 123 17.56 -19.73 2.60
CA SER A 123 16.77 -20.30 3.71
C SER A 123 15.74 -19.32 4.30
N ILE A 124 15.58 -18.11 3.75
CA ILE A 124 14.52 -17.17 4.19
C ILE A 124 13.14 -17.71 3.86
N PHE A 125 13.01 -18.52 2.80
CA PHE A 125 11.76 -19.15 2.43
C PHE A 125 11.27 -20.16 3.49
N GLU A 126 12.17 -20.74 4.29
CA GLU A 126 11.81 -21.64 5.41
C GLU A 126 11.06 -20.91 6.54
N GLN A 127 11.05 -19.57 6.54
CA GLN A 127 10.27 -18.79 7.50
C GLN A 127 8.77 -18.81 7.17
N LEU A 128 8.42 -19.00 5.91
CA LEU A 128 7.04 -19.08 5.45
C LEU A 128 6.40 -20.40 5.91
N GLU A 129 5.12 -20.31 6.26
CA GLU A 129 4.28 -21.46 6.58
C GLU A 129 3.93 -22.24 5.30
N ASP A 130 3.49 -21.54 4.26
CA ASP A 130 3.19 -22.07 2.91
C ASP A 130 3.09 -20.88 1.93
N SER A 131 2.92 -21.13 0.63
CA SER A 131 2.92 -20.11 -0.43
C SER A 131 2.00 -20.44 -1.59
N LEU A 132 1.51 -19.43 -2.29
CA LEU A 132 0.81 -19.55 -3.57
C LEU A 132 1.67 -18.93 -4.67
N ILE A 133 2.08 -19.76 -5.63
CA ILE A 133 2.94 -19.35 -6.74
C ILE A 133 2.11 -19.35 -8.02
N SER A 134 2.22 -18.30 -8.84
CA SER A 134 1.46 -18.15 -10.08
C SER A 134 1.56 -19.34 -11.01
N LYS A 135 2.73 -20.00 -11.12
CA LYS A 135 2.88 -21.18 -11.98
C LYS A 135 1.97 -22.34 -11.58
N ASP A 136 1.61 -22.45 -10.30
CA ASP A 136 0.78 -23.54 -9.77
C ASP A 136 -0.71 -23.34 -10.05
N VAL A 137 -1.13 -22.09 -10.28
CA VAL A 137 -2.53 -21.70 -10.43
C VAL A 137 -2.85 -21.01 -11.75
N HIS A 138 -1.83 -20.69 -12.55
CA HIS A 138 -1.91 -19.99 -13.84
C HIS A 138 -2.56 -18.60 -13.82
N MET A 139 -2.54 -17.96 -12.65
CA MET A 139 -3.05 -16.62 -12.40
C MET A 139 -1.89 -15.71 -12.01
N LEU A 140 -1.99 -14.42 -12.32
CA LEU A 140 -0.93 -13.44 -12.05
C LEU A 140 -1.48 -12.27 -11.25
N LYS A 141 -0.71 -11.79 -10.28
CA LYS A 141 -0.86 -10.43 -9.76
C LYS A 141 -0.67 -9.44 -10.92
N PRO A 142 -1.42 -8.33 -10.98
CA PRO A 142 -2.37 -7.82 -9.99
C PRO A 142 -3.84 -8.24 -10.24
N HIS A 143 -4.10 -9.31 -11.00
CA HIS A 143 -5.48 -9.71 -11.30
C HIS A 143 -6.21 -10.24 -10.06
N ALA A 144 -7.52 -9.98 -9.98
CA ALA A 144 -8.33 -10.28 -8.79
C ALA A 144 -8.42 -11.78 -8.45
N ASP A 145 -8.32 -12.63 -9.47
CA ASP A 145 -8.44 -14.09 -9.38
C ASP A 145 -7.33 -14.71 -8.52
N ILE A 146 -6.08 -14.25 -8.61
CA ILE A 146 -4.98 -14.79 -7.80
C ILE A 146 -5.17 -14.48 -6.31
N TYR A 147 -5.68 -13.29 -5.98
CA TYR A 147 -5.92 -12.91 -4.59
C TYR A 147 -7.09 -13.71 -4.01
N GLN A 148 -8.16 -13.92 -4.79
CA GLN A 148 -9.25 -14.80 -4.37
C GLN A 148 -8.77 -16.25 -4.17
N CYS A 149 -7.99 -16.77 -5.12
CA CYS A 149 -7.39 -18.11 -5.01
C CYS A 149 -6.50 -18.24 -3.76
N PHE A 150 -5.76 -17.18 -3.41
CA PHE A 150 -4.99 -17.12 -2.16
C PHE A 150 -5.88 -17.19 -0.93
N LEU A 151 -6.94 -16.38 -0.85
CA LEU A 151 -7.88 -16.39 0.27
C LEU A 151 -8.52 -17.77 0.45
N ASP A 152 -8.95 -18.39 -0.66
CA ASP A 152 -9.57 -19.71 -0.68
C ASP A 152 -8.59 -20.82 -0.27
N LYS A 153 -7.34 -20.79 -0.77
CA LYS A 153 -6.30 -21.78 -0.44
C LYS A 153 -5.99 -21.80 1.06
N PHE A 154 -5.86 -20.63 1.67
CA PHE A 154 -5.39 -20.51 3.05
C PHE A 154 -6.51 -20.38 4.09
N ASP A 155 -7.77 -20.35 3.64
CA ASP A 155 -8.98 -20.15 4.45
C ASP A 155 -8.84 -18.91 5.36
N VAL A 156 -8.54 -17.77 4.73
CA VAL A 156 -8.31 -16.50 5.43
C VAL A 156 -9.24 -15.40 4.91
N LEU A 157 -9.51 -14.43 5.77
CA LEU A 157 -10.27 -13.23 5.42
C LEU A 157 -9.30 -12.13 4.95
N PRO A 158 -9.65 -11.36 3.91
CA PRO A 158 -8.76 -10.33 3.37
C PRO A 158 -8.45 -9.22 4.38
N GLU A 159 -9.39 -8.87 5.26
CA GLU A 159 -9.19 -7.89 6.33
C GLU A 159 -8.27 -8.38 7.47
N GLU A 160 -7.86 -9.64 7.46
CA GLU A 160 -6.88 -10.21 8.38
C GLU A 160 -5.49 -10.34 7.74
N CYS A 161 -5.34 -9.93 6.47
CA CYS A 161 -4.13 -10.04 5.67
C CYS A 161 -3.47 -8.68 5.41
N VAL A 162 -2.15 -8.61 5.61
CA VAL A 162 -1.30 -7.54 5.05
C VAL A 162 -0.42 -8.13 3.97
N PHE A 163 -0.53 -7.62 2.75
CA PHE A 163 0.34 -8.00 1.63
C PHE A 163 1.49 -7.00 1.44
N ILE A 164 2.70 -7.54 1.31
CA ILE A 164 3.95 -6.80 1.15
C ILE A 164 4.56 -7.20 -0.18
N ASP A 165 4.66 -6.24 -1.10
CA ASP A 165 5.09 -6.43 -2.49
C ASP A 165 5.84 -5.17 -2.94
N ASP A 166 6.88 -5.31 -3.75
CA ASP A 166 7.67 -4.17 -4.23
C ASP A 166 6.95 -3.39 -5.34
N LYS A 167 5.99 -4.03 -6.04
CA LYS A 167 5.26 -3.43 -7.17
C LYS A 167 3.99 -2.73 -6.70
N PRO A 168 3.86 -1.40 -6.91
CA PRO A 168 2.67 -0.64 -6.53
C PRO A 168 1.36 -1.20 -7.13
N GLU A 169 1.39 -1.69 -8.37
CA GLU A 169 0.24 -2.26 -9.05
C GLU A 169 -0.27 -3.56 -8.38
N ASN A 170 0.63 -4.38 -7.85
CA ASN A 170 0.27 -5.57 -7.07
C ASN A 170 -0.41 -5.17 -5.77
N ILE A 171 0.13 -4.16 -5.08
CA ILE A 171 -0.49 -3.61 -3.88
C ILE A 171 -1.86 -2.99 -4.16
N GLU A 172 -2.05 -2.34 -5.31
CA GLU A 172 -3.37 -1.87 -5.74
C GLU A 172 -4.35 -3.01 -5.97
N GLY A 173 -3.93 -4.10 -6.62
CA GLY A 173 -4.73 -5.32 -6.81
C GLY A 173 -5.09 -6.01 -5.48
N ALA A 174 -4.15 -6.14 -4.56
CA ALA A 174 -4.39 -6.74 -3.25
C ALA A 174 -5.35 -5.90 -2.41
N ARG A 175 -5.15 -4.57 -2.40
CA ARG A 175 -6.10 -3.64 -1.76
C ARG A 175 -7.48 -3.79 -2.38
N ALA A 176 -7.59 -3.96 -3.70
CA ALA A 176 -8.87 -4.19 -4.35
C ALA A 176 -9.57 -5.46 -3.87
N ALA A 177 -8.80 -6.54 -3.68
CA ALA A 177 -9.26 -7.80 -3.12
C ALA A 177 -9.55 -7.76 -1.60
N GLY A 178 -9.28 -6.63 -0.93
CA GLY A 178 -9.65 -6.42 0.47
C GLY A 178 -8.48 -6.35 1.45
N PHE A 179 -7.27 -6.67 1.00
CA PHE A 179 -6.08 -6.74 1.83
C PHE A 179 -5.65 -5.35 2.31
N TYR A 180 -4.93 -5.32 3.43
CA TYR A 180 -3.99 -4.25 3.68
C TYR A 180 -2.79 -4.43 2.75
N GLY A 181 -2.20 -3.34 2.26
CA GLY A 181 -1.11 -3.43 1.29
C GLY A 181 0.00 -2.44 1.60
N ILE A 182 1.25 -2.92 1.61
CA ILE A 182 2.47 -2.15 1.86
C ILE A 182 3.40 -2.32 0.67
N VAL A 183 3.78 -1.20 0.04
CA VAL A 183 4.79 -1.23 -1.02
C VAL A 183 6.16 -1.38 -0.37
N PHE A 184 6.82 -2.50 -0.60
CA PHE A 184 8.13 -2.77 -0.03
C PHE A 184 9.20 -1.92 -0.72
N LYS A 185 10.04 -1.26 0.08
CA LYS A 185 11.22 -0.53 -0.39
C LYS A 185 12.47 -1.00 0.34
N ASP A 186 12.33 -1.12 1.65
CA ASP A 186 13.32 -1.67 2.56
C ASP A 186 12.61 -2.17 3.83
N THR A 187 13.32 -2.96 4.64
CA THR A 187 12.78 -3.51 5.89
C THR A 187 12.35 -2.41 6.89
N PRO A 188 13.13 -1.32 7.13
CA PRO A 188 12.72 -0.27 8.06
C PRO A 188 11.42 0.46 7.68
N SER A 189 11.24 0.80 6.40
CA SER A 189 10.03 1.46 5.90
C SER A 189 8.83 0.52 5.93
N MET A 190 9.01 -0.76 5.56
CA MET A 190 7.98 -1.78 5.70
C MET A 190 7.53 -1.91 7.16
N LEU A 191 8.48 -2.02 8.10
CA LEU A 191 8.17 -2.09 9.53
C LEU A 191 7.43 -0.87 10.05
N HIS A 192 7.79 0.33 9.59
CA HIS A 192 7.11 1.57 9.96
C HIS A 192 5.63 1.54 9.57
N GLU A 193 5.30 0.99 8.40
CA GLU A 193 3.93 0.85 7.93
C GLU A 193 3.19 -0.35 8.53
N LEU A 194 3.90 -1.44 8.80
CA LEU A 194 3.33 -2.68 9.32
C LEU A 194 2.98 -2.59 10.81
N ARG A 195 3.89 -2.08 11.64
CA ARG A 195 3.73 -2.04 13.12
C ARG A 195 2.37 -1.52 13.60
N PRO A 196 1.80 -0.44 13.05
CA PRO A 196 0.51 0.08 13.49
C PRO A 196 -0.65 -0.89 13.25
N LEU A 197 -0.56 -1.70 12.19
CA LEU A 197 -1.55 -2.72 11.84
C LEU A 197 -1.52 -3.91 12.79
N LEU A 198 -0.38 -4.11 13.48
CA LEU A 198 -0.16 -5.20 14.43
C LEU A 198 -0.57 -4.83 15.87
N LEU A 199 -0.93 -3.56 16.12
CA LEU A 199 -1.36 -3.12 17.44
C LEU A 199 -2.81 -3.55 17.71
N PRO A 200 -3.18 -3.82 18.97
CA PRO A 200 -4.58 -3.91 19.37
C PRO A 200 -5.22 -2.51 19.28
N TYR A 201 -5.90 -2.25 18.17
CA TYR A 201 -6.57 -0.98 17.92
C TYR A 201 -8.05 -1.13 17.60
N ASN A 202 -8.80 -0.07 17.86
CA ASN A 202 -10.16 0.11 17.36
C ASN A 202 -10.27 1.45 16.63
N PHE A 203 -10.83 1.44 15.42
CA PHE A 203 -11.28 2.65 14.75
C PHE A 203 -12.80 2.62 14.67
N GLU A 204 -13.44 3.40 15.52
CA GLU A 204 -14.88 3.32 15.75
C GLU A 204 -15.52 4.70 15.86
N ARG A 205 -16.85 4.77 15.78
CA ARG A 205 -17.57 6.03 15.97
C ARG A 205 -17.23 6.61 17.35
N ALA A 206 -16.88 7.88 17.37
CA ALA A 206 -16.73 8.64 18.59
C ALA A 206 -18.11 8.91 19.20
N TRP A 207 -18.19 8.84 20.53
CA TRP A 207 -19.41 9.08 21.30
C TRP A 207 -19.31 10.42 22.04
N PRO A 208 -20.42 10.98 22.59
CA PRO A 208 -20.37 12.25 23.30
C PRO A 208 -19.31 12.33 24.42
N LYS A 209 -19.01 11.20 25.07
CA LYS A 209 -17.95 11.09 26.09
C LYS A 209 -16.53 11.32 25.54
N ASP A 210 -16.32 11.13 24.23
CA ASP A 210 -15.03 11.27 23.57
C ASP A 210 -14.76 12.70 23.10
N GLU A 211 -15.76 13.60 23.16
CA GLU A 211 -15.68 14.95 22.61
C GLU A 211 -14.48 15.74 23.15
N THR A 212 -14.29 15.73 24.47
CA THR A 212 -13.22 16.48 25.12
C THR A 212 -11.85 16.03 24.61
N LEU A 213 -11.58 14.73 24.60
CA LEU A 213 -10.29 14.18 24.19
C LEU A 213 -10.07 14.30 22.67
N ALA A 214 -11.12 14.11 21.87
CA ALA A 214 -11.07 14.36 20.43
C ALA A 214 -10.72 15.81 20.12
N TRP A 215 -11.34 16.76 20.83
CA TRP A 215 -11.03 18.18 20.70
C TRP A 215 -9.60 18.47 21.15
N GLU A 216 -9.14 17.94 22.27
CA GLU A 216 -7.76 18.12 22.75
C GLU A 216 -6.72 17.65 21.72
N ILE A 217 -6.91 16.47 21.12
CA ILE A 217 -6.00 15.93 20.08
C ILE A 217 -5.94 16.84 18.85
N VAL A 218 -7.10 17.28 18.36
CA VAL A 218 -7.21 18.17 17.20
C VAL A 218 -6.64 19.55 17.51
N HIS A 219 -6.98 20.12 18.67
CA HIS A 219 -6.55 21.43 19.11
C HIS A 219 -5.05 21.48 19.36
N GLN A 220 -4.46 20.43 19.96
CA GLN A 220 -3.01 20.36 20.14
C GLN A 220 -2.28 20.26 18.79
N SER A 221 -2.86 19.57 17.81
CA SER A 221 -2.33 19.56 16.45
C SER A 221 -2.43 20.93 15.77
N ALA A 222 -3.48 21.71 16.06
CA ALA A 222 -3.63 23.07 15.58
C ALA A 222 -2.60 24.04 16.19
N ILE A 223 -2.31 23.92 17.50
CA ILE A 223 -1.25 24.66 18.18
C ILE A 223 0.11 24.38 17.53
N ASP A 224 0.42 23.10 17.29
CA ASP A 224 1.66 22.69 16.64
C ASP A 224 1.75 23.19 15.19
N MET A 225 0.65 23.17 14.43
CA MET A 225 0.62 23.75 13.08
C MET A 225 0.94 25.25 13.10
N GLU A 226 0.30 26.01 14.00
CA GLU A 226 0.50 27.46 14.15
C GLU A 226 1.95 27.79 14.58
N ALA A 227 2.49 27.05 15.54
CA ALA A 227 3.88 27.21 16.00
C ALA A 227 4.92 26.96 14.90
N ASN A 228 4.59 26.10 13.92
CA ASN A 228 5.42 25.81 12.76
C ASN A 228 5.06 26.66 11.52
N GLY A 229 4.28 27.73 11.69
CA GLY A 229 3.93 28.67 10.62
C GLY A 229 2.95 28.13 9.57
N ARG A 230 2.30 26.98 9.82
CA ARG A 230 1.29 26.39 8.93
C ARG A 230 -0.08 27.04 9.18
N LYS A 231 -0.75 27.45 8.12
CA LYS A 231 -1.98 28.27 8.19
C LYS A 231 -3.29 27.47 8.09
N GLN A 232 -3.21 26.14 8.06
CA GLN A 232 -4.40 25.30 7.85
C GLN A 232 -5.33 25.33 9.06
N TRP A 233 -4.75 25.08 10.24
CA TRP A 233 -5.39 25.15 11.55
C TRP A 233 -4.63 26.13 12.42
N ASN A 234 -5.34 26.68 13.39
CA ASN A 234 -4.78 27.56 14.42
C ASN A 234 -5.52 27.34 15.73
N THR A 235 -5.09 28.02 16.79
CA THR A 235 -5.73 27.95 18.11
C THR A 235 -7.24 28.19 18.11
N SER A 236 -7.80 28.87 17.11
CA SER A 236 -9.25 29.12 16.99
C SER A 236 -9.98 28.18 16.01
N TYR A 237 -9.30 27.28 15.30
CA TYR A 237 -9.92 26.39 14.30
C TYR A 237 -9.12 25.09 14.09
N PRO A 238 -9.77 23.91 14.08
CA PRO A 238 -11.23 23.70 14.13
C PRO A 238 -11.85 24.05 15.50
N PRO A 239 -13.03 24.70 15.54
CA PRO A 239 -13.68 25.03 16.81
C PRO A 239 -14.22 23.76 17.47
N ARG A 240 -14.29 23.74 18.80
CA ARG A 240 -14.77 22.58 19.58
C ARG A 240 -16.17 22.16 19.16
N GLU A 241 -17.03 23.12 18.86
CA GLU A 241 -18.40 22.92 18.41
C GLU A 241 -18.45 22.08 17.13
N LYS A 242 -17.44 22.20 16.25
CA LYS A 242 -17.39 21.40 15.02
C LYS A 242 -17.07 19.93 15.31
N ILE A 243 -16.17 19.66 16.26
CA ILE A 243 -15.89 18.30 16.74
C ILE A 243 -17.12 17.68 17.40
N ALA A 244 -17.81 18.44 18.24
CA ALA A 244 -19.07 18.02 18.87
C ALA A 244 -20.16 17.73 17.83
N GLN A 245 -20.25 18.55 16.78
CA GLN A 245 -21.19 18.34 15.67
C GLN A 245 -20.88 17.03 14.93
N ASP A 246 -19.62 16.77 14.57
CA ASP A 246 -19.24 15.54 13.89
C ASP A 246 -19.62 14.30 14.68
N ILE A 247 -19.39 14.32 16.00
CA ILE A 247 -19.75 13.23 16.91
C ILE A 247 -21.26 13.04 16.94
N ARG A 248 -22.02 14.14 17.09
CA ARG A 248 -23.49 14.11 17.16
C ARG A 248 -24.14 13.59 15.88
N GLU A 249 -23.58 13.94 14.72
CA GLU A 249 -24.05 13.47 13.41
C GLU A 249 -23.53 12.06 13.08
N GLY A 250 -22.71 11.47 13.94
CA GLY A 250 -22.14 10.14 13.75
C GLY A 250 -21.06 10.07 12.66
N ASN A 251 -20.46 11.22 12.33
CA ASN A 251 -19.38 11.38 11.37
C ASN A 251 -17.99 11.36 12.03
N GLY A 252 -17.89 11.60 13.34
CA GLY A 252 -16.64 11.55 14.09
C GLY A 252 -16.22 10.11 14.43
N TYR A 253 -14.95 9.79 14.22
CA TYR A 253 -14.34 8.50 14.54
C TYR A 253 -13.10 8.69 15.42
N ALA A 254 -12.95 7.81 16.40
CA ALA A 254 -11.81 7.76 17.30
C ALA A 254 -10.94 6.54 16.98
N LEU A 255 -9.63 6.76 16.87
CA LEU A 255 -8.65 5.68 16.89
C LEU A 255 -8.22 5.43 18.33
N ARG A 256 -8.44 4.22 18.82
CA ARG A 256 -8.02 3.77 20.15
C ARG A 256 -6.91 2.75 20.06
N LEU A 257 -5.88 2.91 20.88
CA LEU A 257 -4.84 1.91 21.14
C LEU A 257 -4.96 1.49 22.60
N ASP A 258 -5.10 0.19 22.86
CA ASP A 258 -5.26 -0.33 24.23
C ASP A 258 -6.38 0.38 25.04
N GLY A 259 -7.44 0.81 24.36
CA GLY A 259 -8.58 1.53 24.94
C GLY A 259 -8.40 3.05 25.05
N GLU A 260 -7.19 3.58 24.90
CA GLU A 260 -6.91 5.02 24.92
C GLU A 260 -7.13 5.66 23.55
N THR A 261 -7.87 6.78 23.49
CA THR A 261 -8.02 7.53 22.24
C THR A 261 -6.72 8.24 21.90
N VAL A 262 -6.11 7.87 20.78
CA VAL A 262 -4.84 8.43 20.28
C VAL A 262 -4.97 9.16 18.95
N GLY A 263 -6.15 9.11 18.32
CA GLY A 263 -6.40 9.80 17.08
C GLY A 263 -7.88 10.07 16.85
N TYR A 264 -8.15 11.01 15.95
CA TYR A 264 -9.49 11.43 15.58
C TYR A 264 -9.54 11.75 14.09
N ALA A 265 -10.67 11.45 13.44
CA ALA A 265 -11.01 11.97 12.13
C ALA A 265 -12.52 12.03 11.95
N ALA A 266 -13.00 12.97 11.14
CA ALA A 266 -14.37 12.98 10.66
C ALA A 266 -14.41 12.32 9.27
N VAL A 267 -15.19 11.25 9.13
CA VAL A 267 -15.43 10.56 7.86
C VAL A 267 -16.88 10.80 7.46
N ILE A 268 -17.09 11.67 6.48
CA ILE A 268 -18.40 12.17 6.08
C ILE A 268 -18.80 11.54 4.75
N PHE A 269 -19.93 10.85 4.72
CA PHE A 269 -20.51 10.30 3.49
C PHE A 269 -21.55 11.27 2.96
N GLY A 270 -21.25 11.95 1.85
CA GLY A 270 -22.12 12.97 1.30
C GLY A 270 -21.37 14.04 0.54
N VAL A 271 -22.09 15.10 0.18
CA VAL A 271 -21.54 16.22 -0.58
C VAL A 271 -20.79 17.16 0.37
N GLU A 272 -19.56 17.51 0.00
CA GLU A 272 -18.82 18.63 0.57
C GLU A 272 -19.06 19.88 -0.29
N PRO A 273 -19.78 20.91 0.18
CA PRO A 273 -20.13 22.10 -0.62
C PRO A 273 -18.93 22.77 -1.27
N SER A 274 -17.77 22.79 -0.60
CA SER A 274 -16.55 23.38 -1.16
C SER A 274 -16.02 22.62 -2.39
N TYR A 275 -16.39 21.34 -2.58
CA TYR A 275 -15.94 20.51 -3.70
C TYR A 275 -16.77 20.69 -4.96
N GLU A 276 -17.98 21.27 -4.87
CA GLU A 276 -18.82 21.58 -6.04
C GLU A 276 -18.20 22.65 -6.94
N ARG A 277 -17.37 23.53 -6.35
CA ARG A 277 -16.69 24.64 -7.05
C ARG A 277 -15.20 24.37 -7.27
N LEU A 278 -14.81 23.10 -7.39
CA LEU A 278 -13.42 22.72 -7.64
C LEU A 278 -12.87 23.41 -8.89
N LYS A 279 -11.72 24.08 -8.74
CA LYS A 279 -10.88 24.51 -9.86
C LYS A 279 -9.95 23.37 -10.23
N GLY A 280 -10.43 22.49 -11.11
CA GLY A 280 -9.72 21.28 -11.53
C GLY A 280 -10.70 20.21 -12.02
N LYS A 281 -10.29 18.94 -11.95
CA LYS A 281 -11.11 17.80 -12.36
C LYS A 281 -10.93 16.64 -11.39
N TRP A 282 -12.03 16.21 -10.78
CA TRP A 282 -12.13 14.96 -10.05
C TRP A 282 -11.84 13.77 -10.98
N LYS A 283 -11.20 12.73 -10.45
CA LYS A 283 -10.93 11.46 -11.13
C LYS A 283 -12.21 10.67 -11.37
N SER A 284 -13.27 10.89 -10.59
CA SER A 284 -14.55 10.23 -10.75
C SER A 284 -15.76 11.16 -10.51
N THR A 285 -16.92 10.72 -10.98
CA THR A 285 -18.24 11.29 -10.64
C THR A 285 -19.01 10.41 -9.65
N LEU A 286 -18.32 9.47 -9.00
CA LEU A 286 -18.93 8.51 -8.09
C LEU A 286 -19.36 9.20 -6.78
N PRO A 287 -20.34 8.63 -6.06
CA PRO A 287 -20.54 8.96 -4.65
C PRO A 287 -19.22 8.81 -3.89
N TYR A 288 -18.97 9.74 -2.97
CA TYR A 288 -17.71 9.80 -2.23
C TYR A 288 -17.93 9.99 -0.73
N ALA A 289 -16.89 9.67 0.03
CA ALA A 289 -16.71 10.13 1.39
C ALA A 289 -15.60 11.18 1.44
N THR A 290 -15.64 12.04 2.45
CA THR A 290 -14.58 13.02 2.72
C THR A 290 -13.98 12.78 4.10
N ILE A 291 -12.66 12.92 4.21
CA ILE A 291 -11.97 12.93 5.50
C ILE A 291 -11.62 14.36 5.88
N HIS A 292 -12.03 14.76 7.07
CA HIS A 292 -11.62 16.02 7.69
C HIS A 292 -11.06 15.77 9.07
N ARG A 293 -10.32 16.76 9.58
CA ARG A 293 -9.90 16.81 11.00
C ARG A 293 -9.13 15.57 11.44
N LEU A 294 -8.38 14.98 10.52
CA LEU A 294 -7.46 13.89 10.81
C LEU A 294 -6.34 14.41 11.70
N ALA A 295 -6.30 13.93 12.94
CA ALA A 295 -5.29 14.28 13.93
C ALA A 295 -4.86 13.05 14.73
N VAL A 296 -3.60 13.02 15.13
CA VAL A 296 -3.01 12.00 16.00
C VAL A 296 -2.38 12.72 17.19
N ALA A 297 -2.58 12.17 18.39
CA ALA A 297 -2.03 12.69 19.63
C ALA A 297 -0.50 12.88 19.51
N MET A 298 0.03 13.99 20.04
CA MET A 298 1.44 14.35 19.91
C MET A 298 2.38 13.24 20.40
N SER A 299 2.02 12.56 21.50
CA SER A 299 2.75 11.43 22.08
C SER A 299 2.81 10.18 21.19
N ASN A 300 2.02 10.14 20.12
CA ASN A 300 1.88 9.01 19.21
C ASN A 300 2.19 9.35 17.74
N ARG A 301 2.74 10.54 17.46
CA ARG A 301 3.21 10.91 16.12
C ARG A 301 4.40 10.05 15.68
N GLY A 302 4.58 9.93 14.37
CA GLY A 302 5.65 9.12 13.77
C GLY A 302 5.49 7.61 13.94
N LYS A 303 4.32 7.14 14.40
CA LYS A 303 3.99 5.71 14.54
C LYS A 303 3.01 5.24 13.46
N GLY A 304 2.99 5.84 12.27
CA GLY A 304 2.10 5.45 11.16
C GLY A 304 0.58 5.53 11.41
N LEU A 305 0.10 6.03 12.56
CA LEU A 305 -1.33 6.02 12.92
C LEU A 305 -2.22 6.86 11.99
N ALA A 306 -1.68 7.91 11.36
CA ALA A 306 -2.42 8.67 10.34
C ALA A 306 -2.75 7.80 9.11
N ARG A 307 -1.81 6.94 8.69
CA ARG A 307 -2.03 5.96 7.61
C ARG A 307 -3.07 4.92 8.00
N LEU A 308 -3.04 4.48 9.26
CA LEU A 308 -4.03 3.58 9.81
C LEU A 308 -5.44 4.18 9.72
N ILE A 309 -5.62 5.44 10.13
CA ILE A 309 -6.90 6.15 10.02
C ILE A 309 -7.40 6.22 8.56
N LEU A 310 -6.53 6.56 7.60
CA LEU A 310 -6.92 6.57 6.19
C LEU A 310 -7.34 5.18 5.70
N THR A 311 -6.58 4.15 6.07
CA THR A 311 -6.89 2.77 5.65
C THR A 311 -8.22 2.30 6.22
N GLU A 312 -8.51 2.65 7.47
CA GLU A 312 -9.79 2.37 8.10
C GLU A 312 -10.95 3.16 7.50
N ALA A 313 -10.71 4.40 7.07
CA ALA A 313 -11.71 5.17 6.32
C ALA A 313 -12.00 4.56 4.94
N GLU A 314 -10.99 4.04 4.25
CA GLU A 314 -11.18 3.25 3.02
C GLU A 314 -12.00 1.98 3.28
N ARG A 315 -11.75 1.30 4.40
CA ARG A 315 -12.55 0.13 4.83
C ARG A 315 -14.01 0.49 5.09
N LEU A 316 -14.28 1.62 5.76
CA LEU A 316 -15.64 2.14 5.94
C LEU A 316 -16.31 2.44 4.60
N CYS A 317 -15.57 2.97 3.63
CA CYS A 317 -16.07 3.21 2.29
C CYS A 317 -16.45 1.90 1.58
N ARG A 318 -15.61 0.86 1.66
CA ARG A 318 -15.91 -0.48 1.15
C ARG A 318 -17.18 -1.08 1.76
N GLN A 319 -17.30 -1.03 3.08
CA GLN A 319 -18.48 -1.54 3.79
C GLN A 319 -19.79 -0.85 3.36
N ARG A 320 -19.69 0.40 2.87
CA ARG A 320 -20.84 1.18 2.37
C ARG A 320 -20.96 1.18 0.84
N GLY A 321 -20.12 0.44 0.11
CA GLY A 321 -20.12 0.41 -1.36
C GLY A 321 -19.71 1.73 -2.01
N VAL A 322 -18.99 2.60 -1.28
CA VAL A 322 -18.52 3.91 -1.76
C VAL A 322 -17.11 3.76 -2.28
N LYS A 323 -16.89 4.04 -3.57
CA LYS A 323 -15.61 3.78 -4.25
C LYS A 323 -14.71 5.01 -4.40
N SER A 324 -15.10 6.15 -3.82
CA SER A 324 -14.31 7.38 -3.87
C SER A 324 -14.10 7.95 -2.48
N LEU A 325 -12.85 8.22 -2.14
CA LEU A 325 -12.47 8.92 -0.91
C LEU A 325 -11.76 10.22 -1.29
N ARG A 326 -12.21 11.33 -0.71
CA ARG A 326 -11.69 12.67 -0.98
C ARG A 326 -11.14 13.29 0.30
N ILE A 327 -10.14 14.13 0.12
CA ILE A 327 -9.48 14.87 1.19
C ILE A 327 -8.86 16.13 0.59
N ASP A 328 -8.75 17.17 1.39
CA ASP A 328 -8.04 18.38 1.03
C ASP A 328 -7.06 18.82 2.12
N THR A 329 -6.06 19.58 1.71
CA THR A 329 -5.08 20.15 2.63
C THR A 329 -4.53 21.48 2.11
N ASN A 330 -3.83 22.22 2.96
CA ASN A 330 -3.16 23.44 2.53
C ASN A 330 -1.90 23.18 1.70
N HIS A 331 -1.52 24.19 0.90
CA HIS A 331 -0.23 24.20 0.20
C HIS A 331 0.99 24.23 1.14
N ASP A 332 0.84 24.78 2.35
CA ASP A 332 1.91 24.87 3.35
C ASP A 332 1.97 23.64 4.28
N ASN A 333 1.05 22.67 4.12
CA ASN A 333 1.09 21.42 4.86
C ASN A 333 1.87 20.35 4.09
N VAL A 334 3.18 20.59 3.93
CA VAL A 334 4.13 19.73 3.21
C VAL A 334 4.06 18.27 3.68
N GLU A 335 3.92 18.06 4.98
CA GLU A 335 3.77 16.73 5.60
C GLU A 335 2.53 15.99 5.06
N MET A 336 1.35 16.62 5.08
CA MET A 336 0.12 16.03 4.53
C MET A 336 0.21 15.84 3.02
N LEU A 337 0.84 16.75 2.28
CA LEU A 337 1.02 16.61 0.83
C LEU A 337 1.85 15.36 0.49
N HIS A 338 3.01 15.20 1.12
CA HIS A 338 3.83 14.00 0.96
C HIS A 338 3.09 12.74 1.43
N PHE A 339 2.33 12.83 2.50
CA PHE A 339 1.55 11.70 3.01
C PHE A 339 0.47 11.25 2.00
N LEU A 340 -0.24 12.19 1.36
CA LEU A 340 -1.25 11.88 0.36
C LEU A 340 -0.66 11.29 -0.93
N ASP A 341 0.46 11.84 -1.40
CA ASP A 341 1.16 11.32 -2.58
C ASP A 341 1.59 9.85 -2.39
N ASN A 342 1.91 9.46 -1.14
CA ASN A 342 2.33 8.10 -0.80
C ASN A 342 1.19 7.16 -0.38
N THR A 343 -0.08 7.59 -0.39
CA THR A 343 -1.24 6.77 0.02
C THR A 343 -2.19 6.44 -1.14
N GLY A 344 -1.78 6.73 -2.37
CA GLY A 344 -2.54 6.44 -3.59
C GLY A 344 -3.56 7.51 -3.97
N PHE A 345 -3.62 8.61 -3.21
CA PHE A 345 -4.42 9.77 -3.58
C PHE A 345 -3.82 10.47 -4.80
N LYS A 346 -4.68 11.02 -5.65
CA LYS A 346 -4.28 11.81 -6.82
C LYS A 346 -4.77 13.23 -6.66
N ARG A 347 -3.89 14.21 -6.91
CA ARG A 347 -4.24 15.63 -6.95
C ARG A 347 -5.29 15.90 -8.04
N CYS A 348 -6.34 16.64 -7.68
CA CYS A 348 -7.51 16.90 -8.55
C CYS A 348 -7.69 18.38 -8.89
N GLY A 349 -7.28 19.29 -8.01
CA GLY A 349 -7.43 20.73 -8.22
C GLY A 349 -7.40 21.52 -6.92
N MET A 350 -8.00 22.70 -6.96
CA MET A 350 -8.12 23.61 -5.82
C MET A 350 -9.58 23.77 -5.40
N CYS A 351 -9.86 23.71 -4.11
CA CYS A 351 -11.14 24.07 -3.52
C CYS A 351 -10.98 25.23 -2.54
N TYR A 352 -12.10 25.86 -2.18
CA TYR A 352 -12.10 27.11 -1.42
C TYR A 352 -13.08 27.03 -0.26
N TYR A 353 -12.62 27.47 0.91
CA TYR A 353 -13.43 27.60 2.12
C TYR A 353 -13.50 29.07 2.52
N GLU A 354 -14.68 29.54 2.92
CA GLU A 354 -14.85 30.87 3.50
C GLU A 354 -14.67 30.80 5.01
N ARG A 355 -13.76 31.60 5.54
CA ARG A 355 -13.46 31.68 6.96
C ARG A 355 -13.21 33.13 7.34
N ASP A 356 -13.97 33.64 8.31
CA ASP A 356 -13.85 35.01 8.83
C ASP A 356 -13.88 36.08 7.71
N GLY A 357 -14.75 35.87 6.71
CA GLY A 357 -14.88 36.75 5.53
C GLY A 357 -13.71 36.66 4.52
N LYS A 358 -12.76 35.74 4.72
CA LYS A 358 -11.65 35.48 3.81
C LYS A 358 -11.80 34.13 3.13
N GLN A 359 -11.50 34.09 1.84
CA GLN A 359 -11.40 32.85 1.11
C GLN A 359 -10.04 32.20 1.41
N THR A 360 -10.06 30.94 1.81
CA THR A 360 -8.86 30.13 2.03
C THR A 360 -8.84 28.99 1.03
N GLU A 361 -7.69 28.83 0.39
CA GLU A 361 -7.50 27.83 -0.66
C GLU A 361 -6.98 26.51 -0.08
N ARG A 362 -7.41 25.39 -0.66
CA ARG A 362 -6.95 24.03 -0.34
C ARG A 362 -6.68 23.26 -1.63
N ILE A 363 -5.68 22.39 -1.59
CA ILE A 363 -5.41 21.42 -2.65
C ILE A 363 -6.27 20.19 -2.38
N ALA A 364 -7.09 19.81 -3.36
CA ALA A 364 -8.00 18.69 -3.27
C ALA A 364 -7.43 17.42 -3.92
N PHE A 365 -7.67 16.28 -3.27
CA PHE A 365 -7.19 14.97 -3.65
C PHE A 365 -8.33 13.95 -3.67
N GLU A 366 -8.22 12.95 -4.54
CA GLU A 366 -9.17 11.85 -4.63
C GLU A 366 -8.43 10.52 -4.80
N LYS A 367 -8.89 9.51 -4.09
CA LYS A 367 -8.51 8.12 -4.28
C LYS A 367 -9.75 7.34 -4.71
N VAL A 368 -9.71 6.82 -5.94
CA VAL A 368 -10.74 5.93 -6.47
C VAL A 368 -10.32 4.49 -6.16
N MET A 369 -11.15 3.78 -5.42
CA MET A 369 -10.90 2.41 -4.98
C MET A 369 -11.52 1.44 -5.99
N LEU A 370 -10.76 0.43 -6.38
CA LEU A 370 -11.20 -0.67 -7.24
C LEU A 370 -11.65 -1.79 -6.31
N PHE A 371 -12.93 -2.09 -6.20
CA PHE A 371 -13.46 -3.31 -5.58
C PHE A 371 -14.89 -3.53 -6.04
#